data_AF-A0A1A9AEV7-F1
#
_entry.id   AF-A0A1A9AEV7-F1
#
_cell.length_a   1.000
_cell.length_b   1.000
_cell.length_c   1.000
_cell.angle_alpha   90.00
_cell.angle_beta   90.00
_cell.angle_gamma   90.00
#
_symmetry.space_group_name_H-M   'P 1'
#
loop_
_entity.id
_entity.type
_entity.pdbx_description
1 polymer ?
#
loop_
_entity_poly.entity_id
_entity_poly.type
_entity_poly.pdbx_seq_one_letter_code
_entity_poly.pdbx_strand_id
1 'polypeptide(L)'
;MNELVEGLHERVRAMRYAVNRISLIPLLVRAGIFLTVLVGLLVAYPAQTFTPRSLVAFAVVAVLPAVGPRRVWPTFAALVTVGGWLLATLGFGRPPALWRLLAVAALLYLAHTLCALAALLPFDAVVDPELVVRWLVRAGGVVLASAVLGVVLAWLGGVGGDRGFQAVTLAGLLVAVALSALLGWLLRRR
;
A
#
# COMPACT_ATOMS: atom_id res chain seq x y z
N MET A 1 31.58 -0.41 -35.33
CA MET A 1 30.72 0.77 -35.04
C MET A 1 29.27 0.55 -35.47
N ASN A 2 29.00 -0.16 -36.59
CA ASN A 2 27.62 -0.50 -37.03
C ASN A 2 26.85 -1.45 -36.10
N GLU A 3 27.48 -2.50 -35.56
CA GLU A 3 26.77 -3.48 -34.69
C GLU A 3 26.22 -2.87 -33.39
N LEU A 4 26.90 -1.88 -32.81
CA LEU A 4 26.42 -1.17 -31.61
C LEU A 4 25.19 -0.30 -31.93
N VAL A 5 25.13 0.27 -33.13
CA VAL A 5 24.02 1.11 -33.58
C VAL A 5 22.82 0.25 -33.97
N GLU A 6 23.03 -0.89 -34.61
CA GLU A 6 21.96 -1.85 -34.94
C GLU A 6 21.34 -2.46 -33.68
N GLY A 7 22.18 -2.89 -32.72
CA GLY A 7 21.70 -3.40 -31.43
C GLY A 7 20.94 -2.37 -30.60
N LEU A 8 21.30 -1.07 -30.71
CA LEU A 8 20.55 0.01 -30.06
C LEU A 8 19.18 0.23 -30.74
N HIS A 9 19.13 0.19 -32.07
CA HIS A 9 17.88 0.36 -32.82
C HIS A 9 16.89 -0.79 -32.59
N GLU A 10 17.36 -2.04 -32.50
CA GLU A 10 16.52 -3.18 -32.15
C GLU A 10 15.96 -3.07 -30.73
N ARG A 11 16.78 -2.68 -29.76
CA ARG A 11 16.32 -2.43 -28.38
C ARG A 11 15.30 -1.32 -28.31
N VAL A 12 15.49 -0.22 -29.04
CA VAL A 12 14.54 0.90 -29.12
C VAL A 12 13.23 0.48 -29.80
N ARG A 13 13.28 -0.34 -30.86
CA ARG A 13 12.07 -0.88 -31.50
C ARG A 13 11.33 -1.85 -30.60
N ALA A 14 12.04 -2.76 -29.93
CA ALA A 14 11.45 -3.68 -28.96
C ALA A 14 10.80 -2.93 -27.80
N MET A 15 11.45 -1.87 -27.31
CA MET A 15 10.93 -1.01 -26.26
C MET A 15 9.68 -0.24 -26.74
N ARG A 16 9.69 0.32 -27.95
CA ARG A 16 8.52 0.99 -28.54
C ARG A 16 7.34 0.04 -28.77
N TYR A 17 7.60 -1.19 -29.23
CA TYR A 17 6.57 -2.20 -29.39
C TYR A 17 5.96 -2.63 -28.05
N ALA A 18 6.78 -2.77 -27.01
CA ALA A 18 6.31 -3.07 -25.66
C ALA A 18 5.47 -1.91 -25.08
N VAL A 19 5.88 -0.66 -25.31
CA VAL A 19 5.16 0.54 -24.84
C VAL A 19 3.82 0.71 -25.55
N ASN A 20 3.76 0.49 -26.86
CA ASN A 20 2.51 0.59 -27.63
C ASN A 20 1.47 -0.50 -27.27
N ARG A 21 1.91 -1.56 -26.59
CA ARG A 21 1.04 -2.62 -26.08
C ARG A 21 0.52 -2.35 -24.67
N ILE A 22 0.96 -1.27 -24.01
CA ILE A 22 0.50 -0.95 -22.65
C ILE A 22 -0.97 -0.53 -22.70
N SER A 23 -1.81 -1.33 -22.07
CA SER A 23 -3.21 -1.01 -21.86
C SER A 23 -3.34 0.06 -20.76
N LEU A 24 -4.26 0.99 -20.97
CA LEU A 24 -4.47 2.14 -20.08
C LEU A 24 -4.86 1.70 -18.66
N ILE A 25 -5.67 0.64 -18.52
CA ILE A 25 -6.23 0.25 -17.23
C ILE A 25 -5.17 -0.32 -16.27
N PRO A 26 -4.32 -1.30 -16.66
CA PRO A 26 -3.20 -1.72 -15.83
C PRO A 26 -2.27 -0.56 -15.43
N LEU A 27 -2.06 0.40 -16.32
CA LEU A 27 -1.26 1.60 -16.02
C LEU A 27 -1.94 2.48 -14.96
N LEU A 28 -3.26 2.73 -15.08
CA LEU A 28 -4.04 3.46 -14.10
C LEU A 28 -4.05 2.79 -12.73
N VAL A 29 -4.15 1.44 -12.68
CA VAL A 29 -4.05 0.70 -11.41
C VAL A 29 -2.69 0.91 -10.76
N ARG A 30 -1.59 0.90 -11.52
CA ARG A 30 -0.23 1.15 -11.01
C ARG A 30 -0.03 2.59 -10.56
N ALA A 31 -0.59 3.55 -11.30
CA ALA A 31 -0.65 4.95 -10.86
C ALA A 31 -1.44 5.08 -9.55
N GLY A 32 -2.55 4.33 -9.40
CA GLY A 32 -3.31 4.23 -8.16
C GLY A 32 -2.48 3.68 -7.00
N ILE A 33 -1.67 2.64 -7.21
CA ILE A 33 -0.73 2.12 -6.19
C ILE A 33 0.25 3.22 -5.79
N PHE A 34 0.89 3.87 -6.76
CA PHE A 34 1.86 4.94 -6.48
C PHE A 34 1.22 6.05 -5.64
N LEU A 35 0.05 6.57 -6.07
CA LEU A 35 -0.63 7.66 -5.39
C LEU A 35 -1.07 7.27 -3.98
N THR A 36 -1.65 6.08 -3.80
CA THR A 36 -2.11 5.61 -2.49
C THR A 36 -0.96 5.42 -1.51
N VAL A 37 0.17 4.85 -1.96
CA VAL A 37 1.37 4.70 -1.13
C VAL A 37 2.00 6.06 -0.81
N LEU A 38 2.12 6.95 -1.80
CA LEU A 38 2.67 8.28 -1.59
C LEU A 38 1.84 9.09 -0.59
N VAL A 39 0.52 9.13 -0.78
CA VAL A 39 -0.38 9.81 0.17
C VAL A 39 -0.32 9.13 1.54
N GLY A 40 -0.22 7.80 1.61
CA GLY A 40 -0.01 7.06 2.86
C GLY A 40 1.23 7.53 3.62
N LEU A 41 2.36 7.66 2.92
CA LEU A 41 3.61 8.18 3.48
C LEU A 41 3.47 9.63 3.97
N LEU A 42 2.85 10.49 3.17
CA LEU A 42 2.63 11.90 3.53
C LEU A 42 1.69 12.05 4.74
N VAL A 43 0.68 11.18 4.88
CA VAL A 43 -0.21 11.20 6.06
C VAL A 43 0.49 10.63 7.29
N ALA A 44 1.36 9.64 7.12
CA ALA A 44 2.07 8.97 8.21
C ALA A 44 3.19 9.84 8.81
N TYR A 45 3.98 10.50 7.98
CA TYR A 45 5.14 11.27 8.42
C TYR A 45 4.76 12.67 8.95
N PRO A 46 5.52 13.23 9.90
CA PRO A 46 5.29 14.58 10.39
C PRO A 46 5.81 15.62 9.38
N ALA A 47 5.12 16.75 9.25
CA ALA A 47 5.44 17.76 8.24
C ALA A 47 6.87 18.33 8.34
N GLN A 48 7.45 18.29 9.53
CA GLN A 48 8.84 18.67 9.79
C GLN A 48 9.85 17.82 8.99
N THR A 49 9.46 16.62 8.57
CA THR A 49 10.31 15.74 7.78
C THR A 49 10.27 16.04 6.29
N PHE A 50 9.34 16.89 5.80
CA PHE A 50 9.13 17.17 4.38
C PHE A 50 10.18 18.12 3.79
N THR A 51 11.38 17.56 3.61
CA THR A 51 12.46 18.16 2.84
C THR A 51 12.41 17.65 1.38
N PRO A 52 12.96 18.38 0.39
CA PRO A 52 13.01 17.90 -0.99
C PRO A 52 13.60 16.48 -1.10
N ARG A 53 14.66 16.17 -0.34
CA ARG A 53 15.29 14.85 -0.29
C ARG A 53 14.33 13.77 0.22
N SER A 54 13.57 14.06 1.27
CA SER A 54 12.59 13.11 1.82
C SER A 54 11.42 12.86 0.85
N LEU A 55 10.95 13.89 0.14
CA LEU A 55 9.86 13.76 -0.82
C LEU A 55 10.28 12.88 -2.00
N VAL A 56 11.53 13.03 -2.47
CA VAL A 56 12.11 12.10 -3.45
C VAL A 56 12.19 10.69 -2.88
N ALA A 57 12.63 10.51 -1.62
CA ALA A 57 12.67 9.19 -0.99
C ALA A 57 11.27 8.55 -0.90
N PHE A 58 10.25 9.32 -0.53
CA PHE A 58 8.86 8.83 -0.51
C PHE A 58 8.35 8.45 -1.89
N ALA A 59 8.66 9.26 -2.92
CA ALA A 59 8.32 8.94 -4.30
C ALA A 59 9.01 7.63 -4.73
N VAL A 60 10.29 7.43 -4.40
CA VAL A 60 11.01 6.18 -4.68
C VAL A 60 10.33 5.00 -3.99
N VAL A 61 10.02 5.11 -2.70
CA VAL A 61 9.33 4.05 -1.94
C VAL A 61 7.96 3.73 -2.56
N ALA A 62 7.22 4.74 -3.01
CA ALA A 62 5.91 4.57 -3.64
C ALA A 62 5.98 3.94 -5.04
N VAL A 63 7.08 4.15 -5.78
CA VAL A 63 7.30 3.53 -7.10
C VAL A 63 7.56 2.03 -6.97
N LEU A 64 8.26 1.58 -5.93
CA LEU A 64 8.62 0.16 -5.75
C LEU A 64 7.42 -0.81 -5.86
N PRO A 65 6.31 -0.65 -5.09
CA PRO A 65 5.14 -1.52 -5.22
C PRO A 65 4.37 -1.29 -6.52
N ALA A 66 4.38 -0.08 -7.08
CA ALA A 66 3.70 0.23 -8.34
C ALA A 66 4.35 -0.50 -9.53
N VAL A 67 5.67 -0.66 -9.52
CA VAL A 67 6.42 -1.38 -10.56
C VAL A 67 6.44 -2.89 -10.28
N GLY A 68 6.67 -3.30 -9.03
CA GLY A 68 6.80 -4.70 -8.63
C GLY A 68 5.76 -5.18 -7.63
N PRO A 69 4.45 -5.26 -7.99
CA PRO A 69 3.38 -5.59 -7.05
C PRO A 69 3.45 -7.03 -6.50
N ARG A 70 4.14 -7.96 -7.17
CA ARG A 70 4.26 -9.38 -6.77
C ARG A 70 5.40 -9.67 -5.77
N ARG A 71 6.22 -8.67 -5.42
CA ARG A 71 7.44 -8.85 -4.63
C ARG A 71 7.23 -8.40 -3.19
N VAL A 72 8.32 -8.32 -2.43
CA VAL A 72 8.35 -7.79 -1.05
C VAL A 72 8.05 -6.29 -0.95
N TRP A 73 7.96 -5.58 -2.08
CA TRP A 73 7.84 -4.12 -2.14
C TRP A 73 6.57 -3.55 -1.48
N PRO A 74 5.36 -4.13 -1.64
CA PRO A 74 4.18 -3.66 -0.93
C PRO A 74 4.34 -3.77 0.59
N THR A 75 4.94 -4.87 1.07
CA THR A 75 5.23 -5.06 2.49
C THR A 75 6.27 -4.06 2.98
N PHE A 76 7.35 -3.85 2.22
CA PHE A 76 8.36 -2.85 2.55
C PHE A 76 7.75 -1.45 2.66
N ALA A 77 6.95 -1.03 1.67
CA ALA A 77 6.28 0.28 1.70
C ALA A 77 5.30 0.40 2.88
N ALA A 78 4.58 -0.68 3.23
CA ALA A 78 3.72 -0.71 4.41
C ALA A 78 4.52 -0.54 5.70
N LEU A 79 5.65 -1.23 5.85
CA LEU A 79 6.54 -1.09 7.01
C LEU A 79 7.12 0.32 7.12
N VAL A 80 7.56 0.93 6.02
CA VAL A 80 8.05 2.32 6.01
C VAL A 80 6.94 3.30 6.42
N THR A 81 5.71 3.09 5.93
CA THR A 81 4.55 3.93 6.29
C THR A 81 4.21 3.80 7.77
N VAL A 82 4.15 2.57 8.31
CA VAL A 82 3.92 2.33 9.74
C VAL A 82 5.06 2.91 10.59
N GLY A 83 6.31 2.76 10.15
CA GLY A 83 7.47 3.35 10.80
C GLY A 83 7.41 4.87 10.85
N GLY A 84 6.96 5.52 9.76
CA GLY A 84 6.71 6.95 9.72
C GLY A 84 5.63 7.40 10.71
N TRP A 85 4.54 6.64 10.80
CA TRP A 85 3.46 6.91 11.77
C TRP A 85 3.96 6.79 13.22
N LEU A 86 4.72 5.74 13.53
CA LEU A 86 5.33 5.53 14.84
C LEU A 86 6.34 6.64 15.19
N LEU A 87 7.16 7.04 14.22
CA LEU A 87 8.08 8.16 14.38
C LEU A 87 7.32 9.45 14.70
N ALA A 88 6.22 9.74 14.00
CA ALA A 88 5.40 10.91 14.27
C ALA A 88 4.80 10.89 15.70
N THR A 89 4.31 9.73 16.16
CA THR A 89 3.66 9.60 17.47
C THR A 89 4.65 9.55 18.63
N LEU A 90 5.72 8.77 18.51
CA LEU A 90 6.67 8.50 19.60
C LEU A 90 7.88 9.45 19.56
N GLY A 91 8.36 9.80 18.37
CA GLY A 91 9.55 10.63 18.19
C GLY A 91 9.27 12.14 18.20
N PHE A 92 8.10 12.55 17.69
CA PHE A 92 7.71 13.97 17.61
C PHE A 92 6.58 14.35 18.57
N GLY A 93 6.18 13.43 19.47
CA GLY A 93 5.13 13.69 20.48
C GLY A 93 3.77 14.05 19.89
N ARG A 94 3.52 13.75 18.59
CA ARG A 94 2.27 14.12 17.92
C ARG A 94 1.18 13.15 18.35
N PRO A 95 0.14 13.59 19.07
CA PRO A 95 -0.87 12.66 19.59
C PRO A 95 -1.52 11.85 18.45
N PRO A 96 -1.83 10.57 18.71
CA PRO A 96 -2.52 9.73 17.74
C PRO A 96 -3.94 10.24 17.55
N ALA A 97 -4.21 10.83 16.39
CA ALA A 97 -5.55 11.27 16.00
C ALA A 97 -6.28 10.13 15.27
N LEU A 98 -7.53 9.87 15.67
CA LEU A 98 -8.35 8.80 15.12
C LEU A 98 -8.48 8.89 13.58
N TRP A 99 -8.76 10.08 13.04
CA TRP A 99 -8.87 10.27 11.60
C TRP A 99 -7.57 9.91 10.86
N ARG A 100 -6.41 10.20 11.47
CA ARG A 100 -5.09 9.93 10.87
C ARG A 100 -4.78 8.43 10.90
N LEU A 101 -5.14 7.76 12.00
CA LEU A 101 -5.06 6.30 12.10
C LEU A 101 -5.95 5.63 11.05
N LEU A 102 -7.20 6.04 10.93
CA LEU A 102 -8.14 5.51 9.94
C LEU A 102 -7.66 5.78 8.51
N ALA A 103 -7.14 6.98 8.24
CA ALA A 103 -6.59 7.33 6.92
C ALA A 103 -5.39 6.44 6.57
N VAL A 104 -4.42 6.27 7.47
CA VAL A 104 -3.26 5.39 7.23
C VAL A 104 -3.72 3.94 7.03
N ALA A 105 -4.61 3.43 7.86
CA ALA A 105 -5.14 2.06 7.73
C ALA A 105 -5.87 1.86 6.39
N ALA A 106 -6.71 2.81 5.98
CA ALA A 106 -7.43 2.77 4.72
C ALA A 106 -6.47 2.81 3.52
N LEU A 107 -5.46 3.69 3.55
CA LEU A 107 -4.46 3.82 2.48
C LEU A 107 -3.58 2.58 2.38
N LEU A 108 -3.17 1.98 3.50
CA LEU A 108 -2.43 0.72 3.52
C LEU A 108 -3.26 -0.43 2.92
N TYR A 109 -4.53 -0.54 3.32
CA TYR A 109 -5.42 -1.57 2.78
C TYR A 109 -5.66 -1.37 1.28
N LEU A 110 -5.90 -0.13 0.85
CA LEU A 110 -6.12 0.21 -0.55
C LEU A 110 -4.87 -0.06 -1.40
N ALA A 111 -3.68 0.34 -0.93
CA ALA A 111 -2.43 0.04 -1.60
C ALA A 111 -2.20 -1.48 -1.73
N HIS A 112 -2.46 -2.24 -0.66
CA HIS A 112 -2.31 -3.69 -0.65
C HIS A 112 -3.25 -4.38 -1.66
N THR A 113 -4.54 -4.01 -1.65
CA THR A 113 -5.52 -4.61 -2.57
C THR A 113 -5.29 -4.21 -4.03
N LEU A 114 -4.82 -2.98 -4.29
CA LEU A 114 -4.41 -2.56 -5.63
C LEU A 114 -3.15 -3.31 -6.10
N CYS A 115 -2.19 -3.58 -5.20
CA CYS A 115 -1.04 -4.44 -5.53
C CYS A 115 -1.49 -5.86 -5.85
N ALA A 116 -2.45 -6.42 -5.10
CA ALA A 116 -3.01 -7.75 -5.39
C ALA A 116 -3.70 -7.78 -6.76
N LEU A 117 -4.46 -6.74 -7.12
CA LEU A 117 -5.06 -6.61 -8.45
C LEU A 117 -3.99 -6.48 -9.54
N ALA A 118 -3.04 -5.56 -9.39
CA ALA A 118 -1.97 -5.34 -10.37
C ALA A 118 -1.04 -6.55 -10.52
N ALA A 119 -0.89 -7.37 -9.48
CA ALA A 119 -0.20 -8.63 -9.57
C ALA A 119 -0.87 -9.57 -10.57
N LEU A 120 -2.19 -9.50 -10.78
CA LEU A 120 -2.90 -10.36 -11.74
C LEU A 120 -2.97 -9.76 -13.15
N LEU A 121 -2.56 -8.51 -13.35
CA LEU A 121 -2.70 -7.78 -14.61
C LEU A 121 -1.36 -7.65 -15.36
N PRO A 122 -1.17 -8.38 -16.47
CA PRO A 122 -0.16 -8.04 -17.48
C PRO A 122 -0.31 -6.59 -17.95
N PHE A 123 0.79 -5.97 -18.38
CA PHE A 123 0.76 -4.59 -18.89
C PHE A 123 -0.07 -4.44 -20.17
N ASP A 124 -0.20 -5.51 -20.95
CA ASP A 124 -0.97 -5.59 -22.19
C ASP A 124 -2.36 -6.18 -22.01
N ALA A 125 -2.80 -6.40 -20.76
CA ALA A 125 -4.12 -6.93 -20.48
C ALA A 125 -5.22 -5.92 -20.84
N VAL A 126 -6.19 -6.38 -21.64
CA VAL A 126 -7.45 -5.68 -21.84
C VAL A 126 -8.35 -6.07 -20.67
N VAL A 127 -8.64 -5.09 -19.80
CA VAL A 127 -9.43 -5.28 -18.58
C VAL A 127 -10.73 -4.52 -18.75
N ASP A 128 -11.85 -5.11 -18.32
CA ASP A 128 -13.11 -4.38 -18.24
C ASP A 128 -13.03 -3.33 -17.11
N PRO A 129 -13.25 -2.03 -17.36
CA PRO A 129 -13.28 -1.00 -16.30
C PRO A 129 -14.23 -1.35 -15.15
N GLU A 130 -15.34 -2.01 -15.44
CA GLU A 130 -16.35 -2.41 -14.45
C GLU A 130 -15.75 -3.36 -13.39
N LEU A 131 -14.78 -4.19 -13.77
CA LEU A 131 -14.06 -5.05 -12.83
C LEU A 131 -13.30 -4.20 -11.80
N VAL A 132 -12.63 -3.15 -12.26
CA VAL A 132 -11.86 -2.24 -11.37
C VAL A 132 -12.81 -1.50 -10.44
N VAL A 133 -13.95 -1.02 -10.95
CA VAL A 133 -14.98 -0.36 -10.14
C VAL A 133 -15.51 -1.30 -9.06
N ARG A 134 -15.91 -2.53 -9.42
CA ARG A 134 -16.38 -3.53 -8.44
C ARG A 134 -15.32 -3.87 -7.40
N TRP A 135 -14.06 -3.96 -7.81
CA TRP A 135 -12.94 -4.18 -6.89
C TRP A 135 -12.80 -3.04 -5.89
N LEU A 136 -12.87 -1.79 -6.36
CA LEU A 136 -12.80 -0.60 -5.53
C LEU A 136 -14.01 -0.46 -4.61
N VAL A 137 -15.22 -0.77 -5.07
CA VAL A 137 -16.44 -0.77 -4.25
C VAL A 137 -16.33 -1.81 -3.13
N ARG A 138 -15.88 -3.03 -3.43
CA ARG A 138 -15.62 -4.05 -2.41
C ARG A 138 -14.58 -3.58 -1.41
N ALA A 139 -13.46 -3.02 -1.88
CA ALA A 139 -12.42 -2.51 -1.02
C ALA A 139 -12.93 -1.38 -0.12
N GLY A 140 -13.71 -0.45 -0.68
CA GLY A 140 -14.37 0.64 0.05
C GLY A 140 -15.33 0.12 1.12
N GLY A 141 -16.12 -0.92 0.80
CA GLY A 141 -16.99 -1.58 1.77
C GLY A 141 -16.23 -2.21 2.93
N VAL A 142 -15.10 -2.87 2.67
CA VAL A 142 -14.23 -3.43 3.72
C VAL A 142 -13.63 -2.32 4.57
N VAL A 143 -13.12 -1.25 3.96
CA VAL A 143 -12.58 -0.09 4.68
C VAL A 143 -13.65 0.56 5.55
N LEU A 144 -14.85 0.77 5.02
CA LEU A 144 -15.96 1.37 5.75
C LEU A 144 -16.40 0.51 6.93
N ALA A 145 -16.62 -0.79 6.72
CA ALA A 145 -16.97 -1.72 7.79
C ALA A 145 -15.88 -1.77 8.87
N SER A 146 -14.61 -1.81 8.46
CA SER A 146 -13.47 -1.81 9.39
C SER A 146 -13.35 -0.50 10.17
N ALA A 147 -13.62 0.64 9.52
CA ALA A 147 -13.61 1.94 10.17
C ALA A 147 -14.76 2.06 11.19
N VAL A 148 -15.98 1.68 10.80
CA VAL A 148 -17.14 1.67 11.72
C VAL A 148 -16.86 0.78 12.92
N LEU A 149 -16.40 -0.46 12.69
CA LEU A 149 -16.07 -1.38 13.77
C LEU A 149 -14.94 -0.83 14.65
N GLY A 150 -13.88 -0.27 14.04
CA GLY A 150 -12.78 0.34 14.77
C GLY A 150 -13.21 1.52 15.64
N VAL A 151 -14.10 2.38 15.14
CA VAL A 151 -14.67 3.51 15.90
C VAL A 151 -15.54 3.00 17.06
N VAL A 152 -16.41 2.03 16.81
CA VAL A 152 -17.27 1.44 17.85
C VAL A 152 -16.43 0.79 18.94
N LEU A 153 -15.42 0.00 18.58
CA LEU A 153 -14.50 -0.62 19.54
C LEU A 153 -13.67 0.40 20.31
N ALA A 154 -13.21 1.47 19.65
CA ALA A 154 -12.49 2.56 20.33
C ALA A 154 -13.38 3.30 21.33
N TRP A 155 -14.65 3.51 20.97
CA TRP A 155 -15.64 4.15 21.84
C TRP A 155 -15.98 3.26 23.05
N LEU A 156 -16.29 1.97 22.82
CA LEU A 156 -16.55 0.99 23.89
C LEU A 156 -15.34 0.77 24.79
N GLY A 157 -14.13 0.83 24.22
CA GLY A 157 -12.87 0.68 24.94
C GLY A 157 -12.46 1.91 25.74
N GLY A 158 -13.20 3.02 25.69
CA GLY A 158 -12.89 4.23 26.44
C GLY A 158 -11.54 4.84 26.07
N VAL A 159 -11.19 4.83 24.77
CA VAL A 159 -9.93 5.44 24.27
C VAL A 159 -9.86 6.90 24.72
N GLY A 160 -8.98 7.18 25.68
CA GLY A 160 -8.89 8.46 26.40
C GLY A 160 -8.85 8.36 27.94
N GLY A 161 -9.13 7.18 28.52
CA GLY A 161 -8.96 6.92 29.95
C GLY A 161 -7.54 6.44 30.33
N ASP A 162 -7.17 6.56 31.61
CA ASP A 162 -5.82 6.29 32.16
C ASP A 162 -5.31 4.83 32.02
N ARG A 163 -6.09 3.91 31.43
CA ARG A 163 -5.77 2.47 31.39
C ARG A 163 -5.95 1.88 29.99
N GLY A 164 -4.92 2.00 29.15
CA GLY A 164 -4.81 1.19 27.94
C GLY A 164 -4.37 -0.24 28.28
N PHE A 165 -5.17 -1.25 27.93
CA PHE A 165 -4.85 -2.65 28.19
C PHE A 165 -3.84 -3.20 27.16
N GLN A 166 -2.56 -2.87 27.32
CA GLN A 166 -1.47 -3.30 26.43
C GLN A 166 -1.42 -4.82 26.22
N ALA A 167 -1.74 -5.61 27.26
CA ALA A 167 -1.81 -7.06 27.17
C ALA A 167 -2.87 -7.56 26.17
N VAL A 168 -4.02 -6.89 26.08
CA VAL A 168 -5.09 -7.24 25.13
C VAL A 168 -4.66 -6.93 23.70
N THR A 169 -3.99 -5.79 23.48
CA THR A 169 -3.42 -5.44 22.17
C THR A 169 -2.37 -6.45 21.73
N LEU A 170 -1.48 -6.87 22.64
CA LEU A 170 -0.47 -7.90 22.36
C LEU A 170 -1.12 -9.25 22.05
N ALA A 171 -2.14 -9.66 22.80
CA ALA A 171 -2.88 -10.88 22.54
C ALA A 171 -3.56 -10.84 21.15
N GLY A 172 -4.22 -9.74 20.81
CA GLY A 172 -4.81 -9.53 19.49
C GLY A 172 -3.78 -9.60 18.36
N LEU A 173 -2.60 -8.99 18.55
CA LEU A 173 -1.49 -9.06 17.59
C LEU A 173 -1.00 -10.51 17.42
N LEU A 174 -0.81 -11.26 18.51
CA LEU A 174 -0.38 -12.65 18.46
C LEU A 174 -1.39 -13.52 17.69
N VAL A 175 -2.69 -13.32 17.92
CA VAL A 175 -3.75 -14.02 17.18
C VAL A 175 -3.68 -13.68 15.69
N ALA A 176 -3.53 -12.40 15.33
CA ALA A 176 -3.42 -11.98 13.94
C ALA A 176 -2.18 -12.58 13.24
N VAL A 177 -1.03 -12.61 13.93
CA VAL A 177 0.21 -13.22 13.43
C VAL A 177 0.03 -14.74 13.25
N ALA A 178 -0.56 -15.42 14.23
CA ALA A 178 -0.81 -16.85 14.18
C ALA A 178 -1.75 -17.23 13.01
N LEU A 179 -2.84 -16.49 12.81
CA LEU A 179 -3.75 -16.68 11.69
C LEU A 179 -3.07 -16.43 10.35
N SER A 180 -2.23 -15.38 10.25
CA SER A 180 -1.47 -15.07 9.04
C SER A 180 -0.46 -16.18 8.72
N ALA A 181 0.24 -16.70 9.73
CA ALA A 181 1.17 -17.82 9.59
C ALA A 181 0.44 -19.11 9.17
N LEU A 182 -0.70 -19.40 9.78
CA LEU A 182 -1.54 -20.54 9.45
C LEU A 182 -2.03 -20.48 8.00
N LEU A 183 -2.55 -19.34 7.55
CA LEU A 183 -2.95 -19.12 6.16
C LEU A 183 -1.78 -19.31 5.19
N GLY A 184 -0.62 -18.74 5.52
CA GLY A 184 0.60 -18.89 4.72
C GLY A 184 1.07 -20.35 4.63
N TRP A 185 0.95 -21.11 5.71
CA TRP A 185 1.28 -22.54 5.75
C TRP A 185 0.28 -23.38 4.95
N LEU A 186 -1.02 -23.10 5.06
CA LEU A 186 -2.07 -23.78 4.29
C LEU A 186 -1.90 -23.56 2.78
N LEU A 187 -1.51 -22.36 2.37
CA LEU A 187 -1.25 -22.05 0.95
C LEU A 187 -0.01 -22.75 0.40
N ARG A 188 1.03 -23.00 1.21
CA ARG A 188 2.24 -23.74 0.80
C ARG A 188 2.03 -25.25 0.72
N ARG A 189 0.95 -25.76 1.30
CA ARG A 189 0.60 -27.20 1.29
C ARG A 189 -0.20 -27.63 0.07
N ARG A 190 -0.72 -26.68 -0.71
CA ARG A 190 -1.39 -26.93 -1.99
C ARG A 190 -0.39 -26.75 -3.13
#